data_AF-A0AAU7J5Y9-F1
#
_entry.id   AF-A0AAU7J5Y9-F1
#
_cell.length_a   1.000
_cell.length_b   1.000
_cell.length_c   1.000
_cell.angle_alpha   90.00
_cell.angle_beta   90.00
_cell.angle_gamma   90.00
#
_symmetry.space_group_name_H-M   'P 1'
#
loop_
_entity.id
_entity.type
_entity.pdbx_description
1 polymer ?
#
loop_
_entity_poly.entity_id
_entity_poly.type
_entity_poly.pdbx_seq_one_letter_code
_entity_poly.pdbx_strand_id
1 'polypeptide(L)'
;MFFATGGIGIFFIDYLLHHTAENSKQGIKMHFLNGFNGFFHSGEATTPSVMSNNPSKIVGKIEPNQTLAMGYYSFTKPDDFEPYEQECYYNVAKMIEINGGEPVYGWVLWESSSMIEAEAHCLYRNVDGVVLDITPRVSGEDKILFVPDSRIKISLKHLGGTSFSMTQHTNPQLMISSNQFVPSRAVELKFDQSEIRVIKLGDYKNSFLFE
;
A
#
# COMPACT_ATOMS: atom_id res chain seq x y z
N MET A 1 -8.44 13.46 42.51
CA MET A 1 -9.78 13.75 41.94
C MET A 1 -9.56 14.00 40.44
N PHE A 2 -10.07 13.08 39.63
CA PHE A 2 -10.25 13.05 38.16
C PHE A 2 -9.09 13.20 37.16
N PHE A 3 -9.14 12.28 36.20
CA PHE A 3 -8.31 12.00 35.03
C PHE A 3 -8.66 12.86 33.81
N ALA A 4 -7.72 13.03 32.87
CA ALA A 4 -8.00 12.92 31.43
C ALA A 4 -6.70 12.67 30.63
N THR A 5 -6.76 11.68 29.75
CA THR A 5 -5.73 11.10 28.87
C THR A 5 -5.89 11.58 27.43
N GLY A 6 -4.80 11.58 26.65
CA GLY A 6 -4.78 11.63 25.18
C GLY A 6 -3.41 12.16 24.72
N GLY A 7 -2.48 11.40 24.15
CA GLY A 7 -2.63 10.41 23.08
C GLY A 7 -1.98 10.99 21.81
N ILE A 8 -0.66 11.21 21.84
CA ILE A 8 0.09 11.76 20.69
C ILE A 8 0.43 10.59 19.78
N GLY A 9 -0.24 10.54 18.62
CA GLY A 9 -0.04 9.55 17.56
C GLY A 9 1.39 9.59 17.04
N ILE A 10 1.97 8.39 16.88
CA ILE A 10 3.36 8.18 16.51
C ILE A 10 3.50 8.36 14.99
N PHE A 11 4.25 9.39 14.64
CA PHE A 11 4.74 9.81 13.33
C PHE A 11 5.67 8.77 12.69
N PHE A 12 5.49 8.37 11.43
CA PHE A 12 6.54 7.64 10.70
C PHE A 12 6.47 7.81 9.17
N ILE A 13 6.74 9.03 8.67
CA ILE A 13 7.10 9.28 7.26
C ILE A 13 8.37 10.14 7.08
N ASP A 14 8.89 10.84 8.09
CA ASP A 14 10.03 11.76 7.89
C ASP A 14 11.44 11.15 8.10
N TYR A 15 11.61 9.86 8.39
CA TYR A 15 12.92 9.35 8.84
C TYR A 15 13.89 8.85 7.75
N LEU A 16 13.54 8.87 6.46
CA LEU A 16 14.45 8.40 5.39
C LEU A 16 15.21 9.49 4.62
N LEU A 17 15.22 10.73 5.11
CA LEU A 17 16.06 11.79 4.54
C LEU A 17 17.16 12.34 5.46
N HIS A 18 17.34 11.87 6.70
CA HIS A 18 18.38 12.47 7.54
C HIS A 18 19.38 11.63 8.34
N HIS A 19 19.24 10.33 8.58
CA HIS A 19 20.18 9.67 9.51
C HIS A 19 20.83 8.42 8.91
N THR A 20 21.94 8.64 8.20
CA THR A 20 23.09 7.75 8.35
C THR A 20 23.64 7.92 9.77
N ALA A 21 23.73 6.81 10.50
CA ALA A 21 24.33 6.64 11.83
C ALA A 21 23.45 6.93 13.07
N GLU A 22 23.22 5.86 13.83
CA GLU A 22 23.22 5.73 15.30
C GLU A 22 22.05 4.92 15.93
N ASN A 23 22.44 3.73 16.38
CA ASN A 23 21.91 2.79 17.37
C ASN A 23 20.60 3.07 18.16
N SER A 24 19.72 2.06 18.08
CA SER A 24 19.05 1.33 19.18
C SER A 24 18.49 2.13 20.38
N LYS A 25 17.14 2.18 20.48
CA LYS A 25 16.31 1.80 21.66
C LYS A 25 14.95 2.52 21.62
N GLN A 26 14.02 1.97 20.85
CA GLN A 26 12.58 1.89 21.14
C GLN A 26 11.94 1.14 19.97
N GLY A 27 11.16 0.11 20.28
CA GLY A 27 10.60 -0.81 19.29
C GLY A 27 9.59 -0.12 18.37
N ILE A 28 10.07 0.44 17.27
CA ILE A 28 9.25 0.94 16.16
C ILE A 28 8.75 -0.29 15.39
N LYS A 29 7.42 -0.42 15.27
CA LYS A 29 6.80 -1.37 14.33
C LYS A 29 7.08 -0.87 12.92
N MET A 30 7.92 -1.58 12.18
CA MET A 30 8.12 -1.33 10.76
C MET A 30 6.93 -1.92 9.99
N HIS A 31 6.04 -1.05 9.50
CA HIS A 31 5.08 -1.32 8.44
C HIS A 31 5.78 -0.93 7.13
N PHE A 32 6.40 -1.87 6.43
CA PHE A 32 7.41 -1.54 5.41
C PHE A 32 6.98 -1.79 3.96
N LEU A 33 5.69 -2.03 3.70
CA LEU A 33 5.32 -2.76 2.49
C LEU A 33 4.23 -2.07 1.64
N ASN A 34 3.75 -0.91 2.08
CA ASN A 34 2.89 -0.01 1.30
C ASN A 34 3.66 1.29 0.97
N GLY A 35 3.85 1.55 -0.32
CA GLY A 35 4.34 2.81 -0.87
C GLY A 35 5.68 3.32 -0.31
N PHE A 36 6.80 2.89 -0.90
CA PHE A 36 8.07 3.58 -0.67
C PHE A 36 7.90 5.04 -1.13
N ASN A 37 8.14 6.00 -0.22
CA ASN A 37 7.93 7.46 -0.37
C ASN A 37 6.49 8.02 -0.16
N GLY A 38 5.57 7.28 0.47
CA GLY A 38 4.24 7.80 0.78
C GLY A 38 4.26 8.94 1.80
N PHE A 39 3.57 10.05 1.52
CA PHE A 39 3.48 11.22 2.44
C PHE A 39 2.26 11.19 3.39
N PHE A 40 1.34 10.23 3.22
CA PHE A 40 0.04 10.27 3.87
C PHE A 40 -0.22 9.07 4.80
N HIS A 41 0.21 9.20 6.06
CA HIS A 41 -0.24 8.33 7.15
C HIS A 41 -0.69 9.12 8.40
N SER A 42 -0.80 10.45 8.29
CA SER A 42 -1.40 11.35 9.29
C SER A 42 -2.72 11.91 8.75
N GLY A 43 -3.74 12.04 9.62
CA GLY A 43 -5.17 12.15 9.28
C GLY A 43 -5.68 13.38 8.51
N GLU A 44 -4.90 13.96 7.59
CA GLU A 44 -5.33 15.05 6.72
C GLU A 44 -5.68 14.60 5.29
N ALA A 45 -5.23 13.43 4.85
CA ALA A 45 -5.58 12.88 3.55
C ALA A 45 -6.66 11.80 3.66
N THR A 46 -7.58 11.80 2.70
CA THR A 46 -8.70 10.84 2.62
C THR A 46 -8.84 10.34 1.18
N THR A 47 -9.54 9.22 0.97
CA THR A 47 -9.93 8.82 -0.38
C THR A 47 -10.79 9.93 -0.99
N PRO A 48 -10.54 10.34 -2.25
CA PRO A 48 -11.42 11.25 -2.95
C PRO A 48 -12.85 10.71 -2.99
N SER A 49 -13.77 11.35 -2.28
CA SER A 49 -15.18 10.93 -2.22
C SER A 49 -15.93 11.10 -3.56
N VAL A 50 -15.36 11.89 -4.47
CA VAL A 50 -15.86 12.12 -5.83
C VAL A 50 -14.68 12.22 -6.80
N MET A 51 -14.84 11.70 -8.02
CA MET A 51 -13.92 11.99 -9.13
C MET A 51 -14.02 13.47 -9.52
N SER A 52 -13.18 14.31 -8.90
CA SER A 52 -13.07 15.74 -9.19
C SER A 52 -11.99 16.02 -10.25
N ASN A 53 -11.72 17.30 -10.53
CA ASN A 53 -10.72 17.71 -11.53
C ASN A 53 -9.30 17.20 -11.20
N ASN A 54 -8.94 17.06 -9.92
CA ASN A 54 -7.57 16.67 -9.54
C ASN A 54 -7.35 15.14 -9.60
N PRO A 55 -8.23 14.27 -9.04
CA PRO A 55 -8.14 12.82 -9.23
C PRO A 55 -8.12 12.44 -10.72
N SER A 56 -8.94 13.10 -11.53
CA SER A 56 -8.95 12.85 -12.98
C SER A 56 -7.62 13.19 -13.67
N LYS A 57 -6.93 14.25 -13.23
CA LYS A 57 -5.61 14.62 -13.76
C LYS A 57 -4.55 13.57 -13.46
N ILE A 58 -4.45 13.11 -12.21
CA ILE A 58 -3.42 12.12 -11.86
C ILE A 58 -3.71 10.77 -12.53
N VAL A 59 -4.98 10.37 -12.63
CA VAL A 59 -5.39 9.16 -13.35
C VAL A 59 -4.93 9.19 -14.80
N GLY A 60 -5.19 10.30 -15.51
CA GLY A 60 -4.75 10.46 -16.90
C GLY A 60 -3.23 10.49 -17.07
N LYS A 61 -2.45 10.73 -16.00
CA LYS A 61 -0.99 10.65 -16.02
C LYS A 61 -0.48 9.25 -15.72
N ILE A 62 -1.13 8.56 -14.78
CA ILE A 62 -0.75 7.21 -14.37
C ILE A 62 -1.12 6.26 -15.49
N GLU A 63 -2.40 6.13 -15.83
CA GLU A 63 -2.91 5.16 -16.78
C GLU A 63 -3.60 5.90 -17.94
N PRO A 64 -2.82 6.41 -18.91
CA PRO A 64 -3.33 7.30 -19.96
C PRO A 64 -4.28 6.61 -20.94
N ASN A 65 -4.32 5.28 -20.96
CA ASN A 65 -5.08 4.50 -21.92
C ASN A 65 -6.44 4.02 -21.38
N GLN A 66 -6.75 4.22 -20.08
CA GLN A 66 -8.04 3.83 -19.45
C GLN A 66 -8.55 2.46 -19.85
N THR A 67 -7.63 1.49 -19.83
CA THR A 67 -7.87 0.13 -20.29
C THR A 67 -8.65 -0.70 -19.27
N LEU A 68 -8.61 -0.31 -17.99
CA LEU A 68 -9.29 -0.99 -16.89
C LEU A 68 -10.22 -0.02 -16.15
N ALA A 69 -11.40 -0.52 -15.78
CA ALA A 69 -12.38 0.29 -15.07
C ALA A 69 -11.90 0.58 -13.63
N MET A 70 -11.68 1.85 -13.33
CA MET A 70 -11.52 2.32 -11.94
C MET A 70 -12.85 2.25 -11.20
N GLY A 71 -12.80 2.15 -9.87
CA GLY A 71 -14.00 2.00 -9.08
C GLY A 71 -13.78 2.26 -7.60
N TYR A 72 -14.90 2.41 -6.89
CA TYR A 72 -14.88 2.46 -5.44
C TYR A 72 -15.05 1.07 -4.85
N TYR A 73 -14.19 0.71 -3.92
CA TYR A 73 -14.23 -0.58 -3.23
C TYR A 73 -14.36 -0.36 -1.74
N SER A 74 -15.29 -1.06 -1.11
CA SER A 74 -15.44 -1.05 0.34
C SER A 74 -14.65 -2.20 0.95
N PHE A 75 -14.07 -1.97 2.12
CA PHE A 75 -13.37 -3.00 2.87
C PHE A 75 -14.32 -4.16 3.17
N THR A 76 -13.91 -5.36 2.77
CA THR A 76 -14.58 -6.62 3.00
C THR A 76 -13.68 -7.46 3.87
N LYS A 77 -14.04 -7.63 5.14
CA LYS A 77 -13.27 -8.46 6.06
C LYS A 77 -13.36 -9.94 5.62
N PRO A 78 -12.23 -10.64 5.41
CA PRO A 78 -12.24 -12.09 5.20
C PRO A 78 -12.75 -12.83 6.43
N ASP A 79 -13.50 -13.92 6.23
CA ASP A 79 -13.93 -14.81 7.31
C ASP A 79 -12.82 -15.80 7.73
N ASP A 80 -11.91 -16.13 6.82
CA ASP A 80 -10.90 -17.19 7.00
C ASP A 80 -9.69 -16.77 7.84
N PHE A 81 -9.40 -15.47 7.91
CA PHE A 81 -8.25 -14.95 8.67
C PHE A 81 -8.42 -13.47 9.02
N GLU A 82 -7.71 -13.02 10.06
CA GLU A 82 -7.59 -11.60 10.36
C GLU A 82 -6.57 -10.95 9.42
N PRO A 83 -6.97 -9.99 8.56
CA PRO A 83 -6.06 -9.32 7.65
C PRO A 83 -5.18 -8.32 8.39
N TYR A 84 -3.93 -8.16 7.92
CA TYR A 84 -3.00 -7.18 8.46
C TYR A 84 -3.23 -5.81 7.82
N GLU A 85 -3.27 -4.76 8.64
CA GLU A 85 -3.39 -3.38 8.18
C GLU A 85 -2.18 -2.98 7.32
N GLN A 86 -2.44 -2.32 6.19
CA GLN A 86 -1.42 -1.87 5.22
C GLN A 86 -0.56 -2.98 4.58
N GLU A 87 -1.00 -4.24 4.64
CA GLU A 87 -0.23 -5.38 4.12
C GLU A 87 -0.98 -6.06 2.96
N CYS A 88 -1.35 -5.25 1.96
CA CYS A 88 -2.28 -5.65 0.91
C CYS A 88 -1.82 -6.87 0.10
N TYR A 89 -0.54 -6.92 -0.24
CA TYR A 89 0.07 -8.02 -0.98
C TYR A 89 -0.06 -9.36 -0.24
N TYR A 90 0.16 -9.36 1.07
CA TYR A 90 0.16 -10.58 1.87
C TYR A 90 -1.25 -11.05 2.21
N ASN A 91 -2.16 -10.12 2.50
CA ASN A 91 -3.58 -10.46 2.68
C ASN A 91 -4.11 -11.14 1.42
N VAL A 92 -3.83 -10.58 0.25
CA VAL A 92 -4.25 -11.17 -1.04
C VAL A 92 -3.55 -12.50 -1.30
N ALA A 93 -2.25 -12.61 -1.00
CA ALA A 93 -1.51 -13.87 -1.17
C ALA A 93 -2.11 -15.00 -0.31
N LYS A 94 -2.43 -14.70 0.94
CA LYS A 94 -3.09 -15.64 1.86
C LYS A 94 -4.51 -15.99 1.41
N MET A 95 -5.28 -14.99 0.94
CA MET A 95 -6.63 -15.22 0.44
C MET A 95 -6.62 -16.16 -0.78
N ILE A 96 -5.67 -15.97 -1.71
CA ILE A 96 -5.50 -16.83 -2.88
C ILE A 96 -5.04 -18.23 -2.49
N GLU A 97 -4.16 -18.35 -1.50
CA GLU A 97 -3.73 -19.66 -0.99
C GLU A 97 -4.91 -20.49 -0.45
N ILE A 98 -5.83 -19.83 0.28
CA ILE A 98 -6.98 -20.50 0.91
C ILE A 98 -8.10 -20.76 -0.10
N ASN A 99 -8.43 -19.76 -0.93
CA ASN A 99 -9.67 -19.72 -1.72
C ASN A 99 -9.45 -19.75 -3.24
N GLY A 100 -8.20 -19.77 -3.71
CA GLY A 100 -7.87 -19.54 -5.13
C GLY A 100 -8.17 -18.09 -5.56
N GLY A 101 -8.14 -17.83 -6.87
CA GLY A 101 -8.35 -16.50 -7.44
C GLY A 101 -7.06 -15.83 -7.91
N GLU A 102 -7.07 -14.51 -8.05
CA GLU A 102 -5.95 -13.75 -8.62
C GLU A 102 -5.79 -12.35 -7.99
N PRO A 103 -4.57 -11.79 -7.98
CA PRO A 103 -4.32 -10.43 -7.53
C PRO A 103 -4.74 -9.42 -8.61
N VAL A 104 -5.23 -8.26 -8.18
CA VAL A 104 -5.48 -7.10 -9.05
C VAL A 104 -4.63 -5.94 -8.55
N TYR A 105 -3.64 -5.55 -9.36
CA TYR A 105 -2.73 -4.45 -9.03
C TYR A 105 -3.25 -3.11 -9.50
N GLY A 106 -2.94 -2.07 -8.75
CA GLY A 106 -3.28 -0.71 -9.10
C GLY A 106 -2.90 0.26 -8.01
N TRP A 107 -3.66 1.35 -7.96
CA TRP A 107 -3.39 2.49 -7.10
C TRP A 107 -4.61 2.84 -6.27
N VAL A 108 -4.44 3.08 -4.98
CA VAL A 108 -5.41 3.80 -4.16
C VAL A 108 -5.10 5.29 -4.23
N LEU A 109 -6.09 6.12 -4.52
CA LEU A 109 -5.89 7.56 -4.52
C LEU A 109 -6.12 8.15 -3.12
N TRP A 110 -5.18 8.98 -2.68
CA TRP A 110 -5.27 9.80 -1.48
C TRP A 110 -5.20 11.27 -1.87
N GLU A 111 -6.15 12.08 -1.42
CA GLU A 111 -6.19 13.51 -1.69
C GLU A 111 -6.09 14.32 -0.39
N SER A 112 -5.26 15.36 -0.45
CA SER A 112 -5.17 16.42 0.54
C SER A 112 -5.42 17.77 -0.14
N SER A 113 -5.36 18.86 0.61
CA SER A 113 -5.50 20.22 0.06
C SER A 113 -4.39 20.61 -0.92
N SER A 114 -3.21 19.98 -0.84
CA SER A 114 -2.01 20.38 -1.58
C SER A 114 -1.55 19.36 -2.63
N MET A 115 -1.88 18.09 -2.45
CA MET A 115 -1.38 16.99 -3.28
C MET A 115 -2.38 15.83 -3.37
N ILE A 116 -2.32 15.12 -4.50
CA ILE A 116 -2.85 13.77 -4.65
C ILE A 116 -1.69 12.78 -4.77
N GLU A 117 -1.78 11.67 -4.06
CA GLU A 117 -0.87 10.54 -4.16
C GLU A 117 -1.64 9.30 -4.61
N ALA A 118 -0.99 8.45 -5.40
CA ALA A 118 -1.49 7.13 -5.72
C ALA A 118 -0.62 6.09 -5.00
N GLU A 119 -1.17 5.43 -3.99
CA GLU A 119 -0.48 4.39 -3.24
C GLU A 119 -0.59 3.04 -3.95
N ALA A 120 0.53 2.35 -4.15
CA ALA A 120 0.52 1.02 -4.75
C ALA A 120 -0.30 0.05 -3.87
N HIS A 121 -1.31 -0.60 -4.46
CA HIS A 121 -2.26 -1.43 -3.72
C HIS A 121 -2.63 -2.70 -4.50
N CYS A 122 -3.07 -3.72 -3.77
CA CYS A 122 -3.48 -5.01 -4.30
C CYS A 122 -4.88 -5.37 -3.81
N LEU A 123 -5.80 -5.62 -4.75
CA LEU A 123 -7.12 -6.18 -4.49
C LEU A 123 -7.14 -7.68 -4.79
N TYR A 124 -8.09 -8.38 -4.17
CA TYR A 124 -8.34 -9.80 -4.42
C TYR A 124 -9.45 -9.96 -5.46
N ARG A 125 -9.24 -10.74 -6.52
CA ARG A 125 -10.33 -11.22 -7.38
C ARG A 125 -10.58 -12.69 -7.09
N ASN A 126 -11.80 -13.02 -6.69
CA ASN A 126 -12.19 -14.40 -6.45
C ASN A 126 -12.39 -15.20 -7.75
N VAL A 127 -12.62 -16.51 -7.61
CA VAL A 127 -12.81 -17.43 -8.75
C VAL A 127 -14.04 -17.11 -9.61
N ASP A 128 -15.02 -16.41 -9.06
CA ASP A 128 -16.23 -15.96 -9.78
C ASP A 128 -16.03 -14.60 -10.48
N GLY A 129 -14.84 -14.00 -10.36
CA GLY A 129 -14.49 -12.71 -10.98
C GLY A 129 -14.87 -11.48 -10.16
N VAL A 130 -15.38 -11.64 -8.93
CA VAL A 130 -15.70 -10.53 -8.02
C VAL A 130 -14.40 -9.97 -7.45
N VAL A 131 -14.23 -8.64 -7.55
CA VAL A 131 -13.07 -7.93 -7.01
C VAL A 131 -13.41 -7.35 -5.64
N LEU A 132 -12.58 -7.66 -4.66
CA LEU A 132 -12.76 -7.32 -3.26
C LEU A 132 -11.52 -6.63 -2.71
N ASP A 133 -11.76 -5.65 -1.87
CA ASP A 133 -10.75 -5.02 -1.07
C ASP A 133 -10.75 -5.60 0.34
N ILE A 134 -9.71 -6.34 0.68
CA ILE A 134 -9.64 -7.15 1.91
C ILE A 134 -8.62 -6.63 2.92
N THR A 135 -8.10 -5.41 2.72
CA THR A 135 -7.04 -4.86 3.57
C THR A 135 -7.57 -3.71 4.42
N PRO A 136 -7.56 -3.83 5.76
CA PRO A 136 -7.99 -2.76 6.64
C PRO A 136 -6.97 -1.62 6.65
N ARG A 137 -7.46 -0.40 6.95
CA ARG A 137 -6.66 0.83 6.94
C ARG A 137 -6.42 1.25 8.37
N VAL A 138 -5.23 1.78 8.64
CA VAL A 138 -4.94 2.40 9.94
C VAL A 138 -5.83 3.62 10.21
N SER A 139 -6.22 4.35 9.16
CA SER A 139 -7.15 5.48 9.29
C SER A 139 -8.58 5.07 9.66
N GLY A 140 -8.93 3.77 9.52
CA GLY A 140 -10.30 3.29 9.63
C GLY A 140 -11.16 3.56 8.39
N GLU A 141 -10.59 4.07 7.30
CA GLU A 141 -11.32 4.34 6.07
C GLU A 141 -11.82 3.05 5.41
N ASP A 142 -13.13 3.00 5.19
CA ASP A 142 -13.86 1.80 4.77
C ASP A 142 -14.06 1.73 3.26
N LYS A 143 -13.74 2.79 2.52
CA LYS A 143 -13.96 2.89 1.08
C LYS A 143 -12.80 3.59 0.38
N ILE A 144 -12.26 2.95 -0.65
CA ILE A 144 -11.15 3.45 -1.46
C ILE A 144 -11.57 3.70 -2.91
N LEU A 145 -10.92 4.67 -3.55
CA LEU A 145 -10.96 4.85 -4.99
C LEU A 145 -9.73 4.15 -5.58
N PHE A 146 -9.98 3.07 -6.31
CA PHE A 146 -8.94 2.22 -6.88
C PHE A 146 -8.85 2.39 -8.40
N VAL A 147 -7.61 2.52 -8.89
CA VAL A 147 -7.26 2.68 -10.30
C VAL A 147 -6.40 1.48 -10.69
N PRO A 148 -6.95 0.46 -11.39
CA PRO A 148 -6.17 -0.69 -11.80
C PRO A 148 -5.04 -0.32 -12.78
N ASP A 149 -3.91 -1.01 -12.67
CA ASP A 149 -2.75 -0.78 -13.53
C ASP A 149 -1.95 -2.08 -13.74
N SER A 150 -2.10 -2.68 -14.93
CA SER A 150 -1.46 -3.95 -15.28
C SER A 150 0.06 -3.86 -15.47
N ARG A 151 0.62 -2.64 -15.48
CA ARG A 151 2.06 -2.40 -15.61
C ARG A 151 2.78 -2.48 -14.27
N ILE A 152 2.06 -2.42 -13.14
CA ILE A 152 2.66 -2.64 -11.83
C ILE A 152 3.18 -4.07 -11.77
N LYS A 153 4.45 -4.21 -11.39
CA LYS A 153 5.11 -5.50 -11.15
C LYS A 153 5.65 -5.51 -9.74
N ILE A 154 5.21 -6.49 -8.97
CA ILE A 154 5.65 -6.74 -7.60
C ILE A 154 6.28 -8.12 -7.58
N SER A 155 7.46 -8.24 -6.99
CA SER A 155 8.09 -9.54 -6.84
C SER A 155 9.00 -9.61 -5.63
N LEU A 156 9.06 -10.78 -5.02
CA LEU A 156 9.81 -11.11 -3.82
C LEU A 156 10.77 -12.25 -4.14
N LYS A 157 12.02 -12.10 -3.74
CA LYS A 157 13.10 -13.07 -3.98
C LYS A 157 13.78 -13.41 -2.66
N HIS A 158 13.98 -14.71 -2.42
CA HIS A 158 14.81 -15.17 -1.30
C HIS A 158 16.28 -15.13 -1.73
N LEU A 159 17.08 -14.28 -1.10
CA LEU A 159 18.50 -14.13 -1.41
C LEU A 159 19.39 -15.17 -0.68
N GLY A 160 18.81 -15.91 0.27
CA GLY A 160 19.50 -16.86 1.13
C GLY A 160 19.43 -16.47 2.61
N GLY A 161 19.54 -17.44 3.50
CA GLY A 161 19.42 -17.22 4.95
C GLY A 161 18.08 -16.53 5.29
N THR A 162 18.16 -15.38 5.94
CA THR A 162 17.01 -14.51 6.29
C THR A 162 16.85 -13.32 5.35
N SER A 163 17.65 -13.20 4.29
CA SER A 163 17.67 -12.02 3.42
C SER A 163 16.74 -12.15 2.20
N PHE A 164 16.06 -11.05 1.87
CA PHE A 164 15.09 -10.97 0.77
C PHE A 164 15.32 -9.73 -0.09
N SER A 165 14.82 -9.78 -1.32
CA SER A 165 14.70 -8.62 -2.22
C SER A 165 13.27 -8.48 -2.68
N MET A 166 12.68 -7.29 -2.62
CA MET A 166 11.35 -7.00 -3.15
C MET A 166 11.45 -5.92 -4.23
N THR A 167 10.91 -6.18 -5.41
CA THR A 167 10.60 -5.15 -6.40
C THR A 167 9.22 -4.58 -6.10
N GLN A 168 9.13 -3.27 -5.90
CA GLN A 168 7.87 -2.54 -5.78
C GLN A 168 7.90 -1.26 -6.62
N HIS A 169 6.80 -0.50 -6.59
CA HIS A 169 6.69 0.77 -7.28
C HIS A 169 6.57 1.93 -6.29
N THR A 170 7.25 3.05 -6.57
CA THR A 170 7.06 4.30 -5.82
C THR A 170 5.69 4.90 -6.11
N ASN A 171 5.12 5.59 -5.12
CA ASN A 171 3.82 6.26 -5.27
C ASN A 171 3.94 7.46 -6.23
N PRO A 172 3.23 7.49 -7.37
CA PRO A 172 3.15 8.70 -8.18
C PRO A 172 2.37 9.79 -7.44
N GLN A 173 2.78 11.03 -7.64
CA GLN A 173 2.24 12.20 -6.93
C GLN A 173 1.91 13.32 -7.90
N LEU A 174 0.85 14.06 -7.61
CA LEU A 174 0.48 15.29 -8.31
C LEU A 174 0.34 16.43 -7.28
N MET A 175 1.24 17.40 -7.37
CA MET A 175 1.15 18.64 -6.61
C MET A 175 0.06 19.52 -7.23
N ILE A 176 -0.99 19.85 -6.47
CA ILE A 176 -2.20 20.52 -6.99
C ILE A 176 -1.90 21.95 -7.45
N SER A 177 -1.14 22.71 -6.66
CA SER A 177 -0.88 24.13 -6.92
C SER A 177 0.04 24.37 -8.12
N SER A 178 1.07 23.54 -8.28
CA SER A 178 2.04 23.65 -9.37
C SER A 178 1.72 22.77 -10.58
N ASN A 179 0.74 21.88 -10.46
CA ASN A 179 0.43 20.83 -11.44
C ASN A 179 1.68 19.97 -11.79
N GLN A 180 2.60 19.85 -10.84
CA GLN A 180 3.82 19.06 -11.00
C GLN A 180 3.51 17.59 -10.73
N PHE A 181 3.81 16.74 -11.71
CA PHE A 181 3.62 15.29 -11.61
C PHE A 181 4.96 14.59 -11.39
N VAL A 182 5.01 13.72 -10.38
CA VAL A 182 6.11 12.80 -10.12
C VAL A 182 5.66 11.39 -10.53
N PRO A 183 6.28 10.77 -11.55
CA PRO A 183 5.87 9.45 -12.02
C PRO A 183 6.32 8.34 -11.09
N SER A 184 5.59 7.22 -11.12
CA SER A 184 6.00 5.98 -10.46
C SER A 184 7.26 5.40 -11.09
N ARG A 185 8.09 4.75 -10.28
CA ARG A 185 9.28 4.00 -10.70
C ARG A 185 9.33 2.68 -9.97
N ALA A 186 9.75 1.62 -10.66
CA ALA A 186 10.10 0.38 -10.01
C ALA A 186 11.38 0.59 -9.17
N VAL A 187 11.37 0.05 -7.95
CA VAL A 187 12.48 0.09 -7.00
C VAL A 187 12.71 -1.30 -6.44
N GLU A 188 13.96 -1.67 -6.26
CA GLU A 188 14.35 -2.90 -5.59
C GLU A 188 14.78 -2.58 -4.16
N LEU A 189 14.17 -3.26 -3.18
CA LEU A 189 14.45 -3.11 -1.77
C LEU A 189 15.01 -4.42 -1.23
N LYS A 190 16.19 -4.35 -0.62
CA LYS A 190 16.81 -5.49 0.04
C LYS A 190 16.70 -5.31 1.54
N PHE A 191 16.26 -6.36 2.22
CA PHE A 191 16.02 -6.33 3.66
C PHE A 191 16.15 -7.74 4.24
N ASP A 192 16.28 -7.80 5.57
CA ASP A 192 16.28 -9.05 6.32
C ASP A 192 14.89 -9.35 6.92
N GLN A 193 14.52 -10.63 7.03
CA GLN A 193 13.28 -11.06 7.67
C GLN A 193 13.13 -10.51 9.09
N SER A 194 14.22 -10.29 9.83
CA SER A 194 14.18 -9.71 11.18
C SER A 194 13.66 -8.27 11.22
N GLU A 195 13.67 -7.57 10.08
CA GLU A 195 13.10 -6.23 9.91
C GLU A 195 11.56 -6.29 9.84
N ILE A 196 11.00 -7.39 9.32
CA ILE A 196 9.55 -7.59 9.20
C ILE A 196 9.06 -8.45 10.37
N ARG A 197 8.37 -7.82 11.32
CA ARG A 197 7.95 -8.49 12.56
C ARG A 197 6.64 -9.26 12.46
N VAL A 198 5.77 -8.86 11.54
CA VAL A 198 4.37 -9.34 11.50
C VAL A 198 4.20 -10.50 10.52
N ILE A 199 5.01 -10.52 9.46
CA ILE A 199 4.85 -11.44 8.33
C ILE A 199 6.11 -12.27 8.16
N LYS A 200 5.95 -13.60 8.20
CA LYS A 200 7.01 -14.54 7.92
C LYS A 200 7.03 -14.86 6.42
N LEU A 201 7.90 -14.18 5.68
CA LEU A 201 7.98 -14.25 4.22
C LEU A 201 8.26 -15.65 3.70
N GLY A 202 8.97 -16.47 4.46
CA GLY A 202 9.23 -17.87 4.12
C GLY A 202 7.96 -18.69 3.91
N ASP A 203 6.83 -18.29 4.49
CA ASP A 203 5.55 -19.00 4.36
C ASP A 203 4.86 -18.68 3.02
N TYR A 204 5.30 -17.64 2.31
CA TYR A 204 4.69 -17.16 1.07
C TYR A 204 5.46 -17.58 -0.20
N LYS A 205 6.45 -18.47 -0.09
CA LYS A 205 7.33 -18.87 -1.21
C LYS A 205 6.61 -19.40 -2.45
N ASN A 206 5.38 -19.88 -2.29
CA ASN A 206 4.55 -20.40 -3.38
C ASN A 206 3.47 -19.40 -3.85
N SER A 207 3.46 -18.18 -3.31
CA SER A 207 2.48 -17.15 -3.66
C SER A 207 2.87 -16.41 -4.94
N PHE A 208 1.92 -15.66 -5.50
CA PHE A 208 2.14 -14.82 -6.67
C PHE A 208 3.24 -13.76 -6.47
N LEU A 209 3.60 -13.47 -5.22
CA LEU A 209 4.66 -12.51 -4.91
C LEU A 209 6.03 -13.06 -5.25
N PHE A 210 6.25 -14.37 -5.15
CA PHE A 210 7.59 -14.92 -5.33
C PHE A 210 7.90 -15.15 -6.82
N GLU A 211 9.06 -14.63 -7.25
CA GLU A 211 9.67 -14.89 -8.56
C GLU A 211 10.83 -15.89 -8.47
#